data_AF-A0A7C7RLB3-F1
#
_entry.id   AF-A0A7C7RLB3-F1
#
_cell.length_a   1.000
_cell.length_b   1.000
_cell.length_c   1.000
_cell.angle_alpha   90.00
_cell.angle_beta   90.00
_cell.angle_gamma   90.00
#
_symmetry.space_group_name_H-M   'P 1'
#
loop_
_entity.id
_entity.type
_entity.pdbx_description
1 polymer ?
#
loop_
_entity_poly.entity_id
_entity_poly.type
_entity_poly.pdbx_seq_one_letter_code
_entity_poly.pdbx_strand_id
1 'polypeptide(L)'
;MRKKRPRYKTLFFFDRTVPRELYYKIQRRLNIMGYGAVWQPNSAMRGVRNIEEICKYCKARGIPILASFYREIKLPHQFEGELLLIHLRGGRHKTVNKIISSLFSALRSFKMKNKKE
;
A
#
# COMPACT_ATOMS: atom_id res chain seq x y z
N MET A 1 18.62 4.55 23.98
CA MET A 1 17.41 3.80 23.55
C MET A 1 17.73 2.99 22.29
N ARG A 2 17.71 1.65 22.33
CA ARG A 2 17.82 0.82 21.12
C ARG A 2 16.57 1.05 20.25
N LYS A 3 16.71 1.70 19.09
CA LYS A 3 15.61 1.76 18.09
C LYS A 3 15.20 0.33 17.78
N LYS A 4 14.00 -0.09 18.20
CA LYS A 4 13.41 -1.38 17.80
C LYS A 4 13.44 -1.43 16.27
N ARG A 5 14.16 -2.40 15.69
CA ARG A 5 14.16 -2.59 14.25
C ARG A 5 12.72 -2.83 13.80
N PRO A 6 12.23 -2.16 12.75
CA PRO A 6 10.87 -2.37 12.29
C PRO A 6 10.67 -3.85 11.92
N ARG A 7 9.54 -4.44 12.32
CA ARG A 7 9.20 -5.85 12.09
C ARG A 7 9.20 -6.23 10.60
N TYR A 8 8.96 -5.25 9.72
CA TYR A 8 8.85 -5.44 8.28
C TYR A 8 9.78 -4.48 7.54
N LYS A 9 10.34 -4.93 6.41
CA LYS A 9 11.18 -4.10 5.53
C LYS A 9 10.42 -2.91 4.95
N THR A 10 9.16 -3.13 4.59
CA THR A 10 8.25 -2.10 4.05
C THR A 10 6.81 -2.54 4.29
N LEU A 11 5.91 -1.58 4.43
CA LEU A 11 4.48 -1.79 4.51
C LEU A 11 3.80 -1.38 3.19
N PHE A 12 2.71 -2.05 2.86
CA PHE A 12 1.81 -1.70 1.76
C PHE A 12 0.42 -1.39 2.32
N PHE A 13 -0.22 -0.30 1.88
CA PHE A 13 -1.59 0.02 2.26
C PHE A 13 -2.57 -0.52 1.21
N PHE A 14 -3.67 -1.12 1.67
CA PHE A 14 -4.80 -1.54 0.84
C PHE A 14 -6.05 -0.84 1.34
N ASP A 15 -6.77 -0.16 0.44
CA ASP A 15 -8.03 0.48 0.80
C ASP A 15 -9.19 -0.53 0.92
N ARG A 16 -10.39 -0.01 1.25
CA ARG A 16 -11.60 -0.83 1.39
C ARG A 16 -12.11 -1.47 0.11
N THR A 17 -11.63 -1.05 -1.06
CA THR A 17 -12.05 -1.67 -2.33
C THR A 17 -11.42 -3.04 -2.54
N VAL A 18 -10.39 -3.36 -1.77
CA VAL A 18 -9.73 -4.66 -1.79
C VAL A 18 -10.51 -5.64 -0.91
N PRO A 19 -11.05 -6.74 -1.47
CA PRO A 19 -11.78 -7.73 -0.69
C PRO A 19 -10.93 -8.31 0.43
N ARG A 20 -11.52 -8.46 1.63
CA ARG A 20 -10.82 -8.90 2.84
C ARG A 20 -10.09 -10.23 2.68
N GLU A 21 -10.72 -11.21 2.03
CA GLU A 21 -10.09 -12.50 1.74
C GLU A 21 -8.86 -12.38 0.84
N LEU A 22 -8.95 -11.51 -0.17
CA LEU A 22 -7.85 -11.24 -1.09
C LEU A 22 -6.70 -10.56 -0.34
N TYR A 23 -7.01 -9.56 0.50
CA TYR A 23 -6.03 -8.91 1.36
C TYR A 23 -5.30 -9.91 2.25
N TYR A 24 -5.99 -10.80 2.96
CA TYR A 24 -5.33 -11.77 3.85
C TYR A 24 -4.43 -12.75 3.08
N LYS A 25 -4.85 -13.19 1.88
CA LYS A 25 -3.99 -14.02 1.01
C LYS A 25 -2.71 -13.28 0.60
N ILE A 26 -2.81 -11.99 0.29
CA ILE A 26 -1.65 -11.15 -0.06
C ILE A 26 -0.78 -10.91 1.18
N GLN A 27 -1.37 -10.50 2.29
CA GLN A 27 -0.68 -10.20 3.56
C GLN A 27 0.13 -11.42 4.03
N ARG A 28 -0.44 -12.62 3.98
CA ARG A 28 0.27 -13.86 4.36
C ARG A 28 1.55 -14.05 3.54
N ARG A 29 1.49 -13.84 2.22
CA ARG A 29 2.66 -13.98 1.34
C ARG A 29 3.69 -12.87 1.58
N LEU A 30 3.25 -11.62 1.75
CA LEU A 30 4.15 -10.51 2.07
C LEU A 30 4.89 -10.76 3.39
N ASN A 31 4.18 -11.24 4.42
CA ASN A 31 4.76 -11.56 5.73
C ASN A 31 5.87 -12.61 5.63
N ILE A 32 5.66 -13.67 4.83
CA ILE A 32 6.71 -14.70 4.57
C ILE A 32 7.96 -14.07 3.96
N MET A 33 7.80 -13.06 3.10
CA MET A 33 8.92 -12.36 2.45
C MET A 33 9.57 -11.27 3.34
N GLY A 34 9.09 -11.07 4.58
CA GLY A 34 9.57 -10.03 5.49
C GLY A 34 8.99 -8.63 5.22
N TYR A 35 7.89 -8.53 4.47
CA TYR A 35 7.14 -7.32 4.20
C TYR A 35 5.80 -7.36 4.95
N GLY A 36 5.17 -6.21 5.15
CA GLY A 36 3.87 -6.15 5.82
C GLY A 36 2.82 -5.45 4.97
N ALA A 37 1.56 -5.62 5.36
CA ALA A 37 0.44 -4.95 4.72
C ALA A 37 -0.56 -4.46 5.75
N VAL A 38 -1.13 -3.29 5.51
CA VAL A 38 -2.19 -2.67 6.30
C VAL A 38 -3.43 -2.58 5.42
N TRP A 39 -4.53 -3.17 5.86
CA TRP A 39 -5.83 -2.91 5.26
C TRP A 39 -6.49 -1.76 6.00
N GLN A 40 -7.15 -0.86 5.28
CA GLN A 40 -7.78 0.35 5.82
C GLN A 40 -8.54 0.06 7.12
N PRO A 41 -8.00 0.47 8.28
CA PRO A 41 -8.52 0.06 9.57
C PRO A 41 -9.87 0.71 9.86
N ASN A 42 -10.84 -0.08 10.28
CA ASN A 42 -12.17 0.43 10.64
C ASN A 42 -12.15 1.40 11.83
N SER A 43 -11.19 1.29 12.75
CA SER A 43 -11.09 2.14 13.93
C SER A 43 -10.44 3.50 13.64
N ALA A 44 -9.36 3.54 12.85
CA ALA A 44 -8.63 4.79 12.56
C ALA A 44 -9.10 5.49 11.29
N MET A 45 -9.96 4.87 10.47
CA MET A 45 -10.45 5.40 9.19
C MET A 45 -11.93 5.07 8.95
N ARG A 46 -12.75 5.07 10.01
CA ARG A 46 -14.20 4.79 9.91
C ARG A 46 -14.90 5.85 9.07
N GLY A 47 -15.36 5.49 7.87
CA GLY A 47 -16.12 6.43 7.01
C GLY A 47 -15.24 7.33 6.15
N VAL A 48 -13.92 7.28 6.34
CA VAL A 48 -12.95 8.02 5.53
C VAL A 48 -12.91 7.44 4.12
N ARG A 49 -13.61 8.08 3.19
CA ARG A 49 -13.42 7.93 1.74
C ARG A 49 -12.44 8.98 1.18
N ASN A 50 -12.02 9.94 2.02
CA ASN A 50 -11.13 11.01 1.60
C ASN A 50 -9.70 10.47 1.42
N ILE A 51 -9.23 10.52 0.17
CA ILE A 51 -7.87 10.11 -0.20
C ILE A 51 -6.79 10.90 0.54
N GLU A 52 -7.03 12.17 0.87
CA GLU A 52 -6.05 12.99 1.60
C GLU A 52 -5.74 12.44 2.99
N GLU A 53 -6.75 12.01 3.73
CA GLU A 53 -6.56 11.43 5.06
C GLU A 53 -5.84 10.09 5.01
N ILE A 54 -6.15 9.27 3.99
CA ILE A 54 -5.44 8.02 3.71
C ILE A 54 -3.95 8.32 3.44
N CYS A 55 -3.67 9.32 2.60
CA CYS A 55 -2.31 9.75 2.30
C CYS A 55 -1.58 10.27 3.56
N LYS A 56 -2.21 11.12 4.38
CA LYS A 56 -1.64 11.60 5.65
C LYS A 56 -1.28 10.44 6.58
N TYR A 57 -2.16 9.45 6.71
CA TYR A 57 -1.90 8.26 7.51
C TYR A 57 -0.73 7.43 6.96
N CYS A 58 -0.71 7.20 5.64
CA CYS A 58 0.37 6.45 4.99
C CYS A 58 1.72 7.15 5.21
N LYS A 59 1.79 8.47 5.01
CA LYS A 59 2.96 9.31 5.28
C LYS A 59 3.42 9.20 6.73
N ALA A 60 2.51 9.41 7.70
CA ALA A 60 2.83 9.34 9.12
C ALA A 60 3.35 7.96 9.57
N ARG A 61 2.96 6.89 8.87
CA ARG A 61 3.39 5.51 9.14
C ARG A 61 4.57 5.04 8.28
N GLY A 62 5.09 5.89 7.40
CA GLY A 62 6.16 5.53 6.45
C GLY A 62 5.74 4.41 5.48
N ILE A 63 4.48 4.43 5.03
CA ILE A 63 3.92 3.46 4.08
C ILE A 63 3.99 4.09 2.68
N PRO A 64 4.93 3.68 1.80
CA PRO A 64 5.15 4.38 0.54
C PRO A 64 4.15 4.03 -0.57
N ILE A 65 3.47 2.88 -0.47
CA ILE A 65 2.62 2.36 -1.55
C ILE A 65 1.19 2.21 -1.07
N LEU A 66 0.26 2.82 -1.80
CA LEU A 66 -1.19 2.73 -1.63
C LEU A 66 -1.81 1.93 -2.77
N ALA A 67 -2.58 0.89 -2.47
CA ALA A 67 -3.23 0.03 -3.44
C ALA A 67 -4.75 0.09 -3.36
N SER A 68 -5.38 0.28 -4.52
CA SER A 68 -6.84 0.44 -4.66
C SER A 68 -7.34 -0.21 -5.95
N PHE A 69 -8.55 -0.77 -5.94
CA PHE A 69 -9.28 -1.14 -7.16
C PHE A 69 -10.09 0.03 -7.74
N TYR A 70 -10.22 1.15 -7.02
CA TYR A 70 -10.97 2.31 -7.50
C TYR A 70 -10.12 3.10 -8.49
N ARG A 71 -10.48 3.07 -9.78
CA ARG A 71 -9.65 3.63 -10.87
C ARG A 71 -9.64 5.16 -10.93
N GLU A 72 -10.67 5.78 -10.39
CA GLU A 72 -10.86 7.23 -10.45
C GLU A 72 -10.10 7.96 -9.35
N ILE A 73 -9.64 7.24 -8.32
CA ILE A 73 -8.87 7.84 -7.24
C ILE A 73 -7.53 8.33 -7.77
N LYS A 74 -7.18 9.56 -7.42
CA LYS A 74 -5.91 10.18 -7.74
C LYS A 74 -5.22 10.60 -6.46
N LEU A 75 -3.90 10.54 -6.48
CA LEU A 75 -3.10 11.07 -5.40
C LEU A 75 -3.24 12.60 -5.40
N PRO A 76 -3.47 13.25 -4.25
CA PRO A 76 -3.39 14.70 -4.15
C PRO A 76 -1.95 15.17 -4.45
N HIS A 77 -1.83 16.34 -5.09
CA HIS A 77 -0.55 16.84 -5.60
C HIS A 77 0.51 16.96 -4.49
N GLN A 78 0.12 17.36 -3.28
CA GLN A 78 1.04 17.49 -2.14
C GLN A 78 1.68 16.17 -1.65
N PHE A 79 1.24 15.00 -2.14
CA PHE A 79 1.82 13.70 -1.79
C PHE A 79 2.59 13.04 -2.94
N GLU A 80 2.63 13.68 -4.12
CA GLU A 80 3.40 13.18 -5.25
C GLU A 80 4.89 13.09 -4.89
N GLY A 81 5.54 12.01 -5.28
CA GLY A 81 6.94 11.73 -4.91
C GLY A 81 7.11 11.11 -3.51
N GLU A 82 6.22 11.40 -2.56
CA GLU A 82 6.25 10.78 -1.23
C GLU A 82 5.49 9.46 -1.14
N LEU A 83 4.40 9.34 -1.91
CA LEU A 83 3.55 8.17 -1.97
C LEU A 83 3.33 7.77 -3.43
N LEU A 84 3.08 6.48 -3.64
CA LEU A 84 2.72 5.95 -4.95
C LEU A 84 1.40 5.19 -4.85
N LEU A 85 0.41 5.67 -5.60
CA LEU A 85 -0.88 5.02 -5.77
C LEU A 85 -0.83 4.04 -6.94
N ILE A 86 -1.19 2.78 -6.68
CA ILE A 86 -1.35 1.73 -7.69
C ILE A 86 -2.82 1.32 -7.81
N HIS A 87 -3.32 1.40 -9.04
CA HIS A 87 -4.62 0.88 -9.41
C HIS A 87 -4.52 -0.60 -9.74
N LEU A 88 -5.04 -1.44 -8.84
CA LEU A 88 -5.09 -2.87 -9.00
C LEU A 88 -6.03 -3.25 -10.15
N ARG A 89 -5.64 -4.28 -10.92
CA ARG A 89 -6.42 -4.81 -12.05
C ARG A 89 -6.58 -6.32 -11.90
N GLY A 90 -7.76 -6.84 -12.25
CA GLY A 90 -7.99 -8.27 -12.43
C GLY A 90 -9.25 -8.79 -11.73
N GLY A 91 -10.17 -9.37 -12.50
CA GLY A 91 -11.28 -10.19 -12.00
C GLY A 91 -10.84 -11.59 -11.54
N ARG A 92 -11.83 -12.49 -11.36
CA ARG A 92 -11.83 -13.75 -10.58
C ARG A 92 -10.61 -14.71 -10.66
N HIS A 93 -9.69 -14.63 -11.62
CA HIS A 93 -8.71 -15.72 -11.86
C HIS A 93 -7.20 -15.35 -11.84
N LYS A 94 -6.80 -14.08 -11.68
CA LYS A 94 -5.37 -13.74 -11.47
C LYS A 94 -5.23 -12.55 -10.53
N THR A 95 -5.05 -12.76 -9.24
CA THR A 95 -5.06 -11.63 -8.29
C THR A 95 -3.85 -11.59 -7.38
N VAL A 96 -3.59 -12.61 -6.55
CA VAL A 96 -2.54 -12.50 -5.50
C VAL A 96 -1.12 -12.28 -6.05
N ASN A 97 -0.60 -13.19 -6.88
CA ASN A 97 0.78 -13.07 -7.40
C ASN A 97 0.96 -11.86 -8.33
N LYS A 98 -0.07 -11.52 -9.12
CA LYS A 98 -0.04 -10.32 -9.94
C LYS A 98 0.00 -9.05 -9.09
N ILE A 99 -0.86 -8.96 -8.07
CA ILE A 99 -0.88 -7.84 -7.14
C ILE A 99 0.48 -7.72 -6.45
N ILE A 100 1.04 -8.83 -5.96
CA ILE A 100 2.38 -8.84 -5.35
C ILE A 100 3.45 -8.35 -6.34
N SER A 101 3.44 -8.83 -7.58
CA SER A 101 4.36 -8.36 -8.62
C SER A 101 4.22 -6.86 -8.89
N SER A 102 2.98 -6.34 -8.98
CA SER A 102 2.70 -4.92 -9.13
C SER A 102 3.18 -4.09 -7.94
N LEU A 103 2.98 -4.57 -6.72
CA LEU A 103 3.46 -3.92 -5.49
C LEU A 103 4.99 -3.78 -5.50
N PHE A 104 5.71 -4.85 -5.82
CA PHE A 104 7.17 -4.83 -5.86
C PHE A 104 7.73 -4.02 -7.02
N SER A 105 7.07 -4.05 -8.18
CA SER A 105 7.44 -3.19 -9.33
C SER A 105 7.31 -1.71 -8.97
N ALA A 106 6.19 -1.34 -8.33
CA ALA A 106 5.96 0.01 -7.84
C ALA A 106 6.98 0.42 -6.77
N LEU A 107 7.24 -0.46 -5.79
CA LEU A 107 8.22 -0.19 -4.74
C LEU A 107 9.63 -0.01 -5.30
N ARG A 108 10.03 -0.80 -6.30
CA ARG A 108 11.33 -0.65 -6.97
C ARG A 108 11.41 0.69 -7.70
N SER A 109 10.37 1.05 -8.46
CA SER A 109 10.30 2.34 -9.17
C SER A 109 10.39 3.52 -8.19
N PHE A 110 9.64 3.46 -7.09
CA PHE A 110 9.68 4.46 -6.01
C PHE A 110 11.08 4.62 -5.42
N LYS A 111 11.75 3.51 -5.08
CA LYS A 111 13.13 3.54 -4.56
C LYS A 111 14.16 4.06 -5.56
N MET A 112 13.94 3.84 -6.86
CA MET A 112 14.83 4.33 -7.90
C MET A 112 14.71 5.84 -8.11
N LYS A 113 13.49 6.40 -8.00
CA LYS A 113 13.28 7.85 -8.04
C LYS A 113 13.97 8.54 -6.86
N ASN A 114 13.77 8.02 -5.65
CA ASN A 114 14.33 8.60 -4.41
C ASN A 114 15.83 8.35 -4.22
N LYS A 115 16.50 7.65 -5.15
CA LYS A 115 17.96 7.47 -5.16
C LYS A 115 18.67 8.48 -6.08
N LYS A 116 17.91 9.19 -6.92
CA LYS A 116 18.44 10.17 -7.88
C LYS A 116 18.36 11.60 -7.35
N GLU A 117 17.73 11.79 -6.20
CA GLU A 117 17.75 13.01 -5.38
C GLU A 117 18.76 12.83 -4.25
#